data_AF-A0A1V2Q9E6-F1
#
_entry.id   AF-A0A1V2Q9E6-F1
#
_cell.length_a   1.000
_cell.length_b   1.000
_cell.length_c   1.000
_cell.angle_alpha   90.00
_cell.angle_beta   90.00
_cell.angle_gamma   90.00
#
_symmetry.space_group_name_H-M   'P 1'
#
loop_
_entity.id
_entity.type
_entity.pdbx_description
1 polymer ?
#
loop_
_entity_poly.entity_id
_entity_poly.type
_entity_poly.pdbx_seq_one_letter_code
_entity_poly.pdbx_strand_id
1 'polypeptide(L)'
;MLDPATAELVRLEALLEVVVQAVALQDRAEAIIVGCAQPGDTSWEIARHGRVVAGQYGRLSSWAADLVWPTDRPPPPQRIVELLRYHLGMLDSALKLAFPQYRSDRLEHRRLSMTGLGAPARELRDIETALRTRIAALTPTPT
;
A
#
# COMPACT_ATOMS: atom_id res chain seq x y z
N MET A 1 -10.88 -0.18 31.76
CA MET A 1 -10.11 -1.21 31.04
C MET A 1 -11.10 -1.88 30.10
N LEU A 2 -10.90 -1.81 28.78
CA LEU A 2 -11.79 -2.52 27.85
C LEU A 2 -11.65 -4.02 28.08
N ASP A 3 -12.74 -4.77 27.90
CA ASP A 3 -12.61 -6.22 27.86
C ASP A 3 -11.71 -6.65 26.67
N PRO A 4 -11.07 -7.83 26.73
CA PRO A 4 -10.13 -8.25 25.70
C PRO A 4 -10.72 -8.34 24.29
N ALA A 5 -12.01 -8.66 24.15
CA ALA A 5 -12.67 -8.80 22.86
C ALA A 5 -12.95 -7.42 22.23
N THR A 6 -13.44 -6.47 23.03
CA THR A 6 -13.61 -5.08 22.58
C THR A 6 -12.26 -4.45 22.20
N ALA A 7 -11.20 -4.74 22.97
CA ALA A 7 -9.86 -4.26 22.62
C ALA A 7 -9.31 -4.90 21.33
N GLU A 8 -9.63 -6.17 21.05
CA GLU A 8 -9.27 -6.83 19.79
C GLU A 8 -10.04 -6.24 18.61
N LEU A 9 -11.33 -5.98 18.76
CA LEU A 9 -12.15 -5.36 17.73
C LEU A 9 -11.62 -3.98 17.32
N VAL A 10 -11.35 -3.10 18.30
CA VAL A 10 -10.79 -1.76 18.04
C VAL A 10 -9.47 -1.82 17.29
N ARG A 11 -8.60 -2.78 17.63
CA ARG A 11 -7.32 -2.98 16.92
C ARG A 11 -7.54 -3.44 15.47
N LEU A 12 -8.44 -4.39 15.25
CA LEU A 12 -8.77 -4.87 13.91
C LEU A 12 -9.38 -3.77 13.04
N GLU A 13 -10.26 -2.94 13.61
CA GLU A 13 -10.85 -1.80 12.91
C GLU A 13 -9.81 -0.76 12.52
N ALA A 14 -8.88 -0.42 13.42
CA ALA A 14 -7.78 0.50 13.12
C ALA A 14 -6.87 -0.05 12.01
N LEU A 15 -6.58 -1.36 12.03
CA LEU A 15 -5.79 -2.00 10.98
C LEU A 15 -6.53 -2.05 9.64
N LEU A 16 -7.83 -2.34 9.67
CA LEU A 16 -8.69 -2.31 8.48
C LEU A 16 -8.72 -0.92 7.87
N GLU A 17 -8.79 0.14 8.68
CA GLU A 17 -8.80 1.52 8.18
C GLU A 17 -7.54 1.82 7.36
N VAL A 18 -6.36 1.43 7.87
CA VAL A 18 -5.10 1.60 7.12
C VAL A 18 -5.13 0.84 5.80
N VAL A 19 -5.60 -0.42 5.82
CA VAL A 19 -5.64 -1.28 4.63
C VAL A 19 -6.62 -0.73 3.59
N VAL A 20 -7.82 -0.31 3.98
CA VAL A 20 -8.83 0.27 3.09
C VAL A 20 -8.28 1.52 2.40
N GLN A 21 -7.67 2.42 3.16
CA GLN A 21 -7.06 3.62 2.59
C GLN A 21 -5.93 3.26 1.61
N ALA A 22 -5.11 2.26 1.93
CA ALA A 22 -4.02 1.82 1.07
C ALA A 22 -4.49 1.13 -0.21
N VAL A 23 -5.57 0.34 -0.16
CA VAL A 23 -6.20 -0.28 -1.34
C VAL A 23 -6.80 0.78 -2.24
N ALA A 24 -7.45 1.80 -1.70
CA ALA A 24 -8.00 2.91 -2.47
C ALA A 24 -6.94 3.72 -3.25
N LEU A 25 -5.66 3.64 -2.86
CA LEU A 25 -4.54 4.28 -3.56
C LEU A 25 -4.01 3.45 -4.74
N GLN A 26 -4.34 2.16 -4.83
CA GLN A 26 -3.68 1.23 -5.76
C GLN A 26 -3.91 1.61 -7.22
N ASP A 27 -5.12 1.99 -7.61
CA ASP A 27 -5.41 2.34 -9.01
C ASP A 27 -4.62 3.58 -9.46
N ARG A 28 -4.47 4.56 -8.56
CA ARG A 28 -3.65 5.75 -8.84
C ARG A 28 -2.18 5.39 -8.93
N ALA A 29 -1.69 4.56 -8.00
CA ALA A 29 -0.31 4.11 -8.00
C ALA A 29 0.04 3.31 -9.25
N GLU A 30 -0.87 2.43 -9.69
CA GLU A 30 -0.77 1.67 -10.93
C GLU A 30 -0.67 2.60 -12.14
N ALA A 31 -1.58 3.56 -12.25
CA ALA A 31 -1.57 4.54 -13.33
C ALA A 31 -0.27 5.36 -13.38
N ILE A 32 0.28 5.72 -12.22
CA ILE A 32 1.57 6.41 -12.13
C ILE A 32 2.71 5.51 -12.62
N ILE A 33 2.78 4.26 -12.18
CA ILE A 33 3.85 3.32 -12.57
C ILE A 33 3.78 3.05 -14.08
N VAL A 34 2.60 2.75 -14.60
CA VAL A 34 2.38 2.50 -16.03
C VAL A 34 2.67 3.76 -16.86
N GLY A 35 2.28 4.93 -16.37
CA GLY A 35 2.59 6.22 -17.00
C GLY A 35 4.10 6.48 -17.06
N CYS A 36 4.83 6.20 -15.96
CA CYS A 36 6.28 6.25 -15.92
C CYS A 36 6.95 5.23 -16.84
N ALA A 37 6.25 4.18 -17.28
CA ALA A 37 6.77 3.12 -18.15
C ALA A 37 6.44 3.33 -19.65
N GLN A 38 5.75 4.42 -20.01
CA GLN A 38 5.42 4.69 -21.42
C GLN A 38 6.65 5.17 -22.22
N PRO A 39 6.78 4.78 -23.51
CA PRO A 39 7.82 5.34 -24.38
C PRO A 39 7.77 6.87 -24.45
N GLY A 40 8.94 7.50 -24.55
CA GLY A 40 9.08 8.96 -24.64
C GLY A 40 9.18 9.66 -23.27
N ASP A 41 9.10 10.98 -23.30
CA ASP A 41 9.23 11.80 -22.09
C ASP A 41 7.99 11.66 -21.19
N THR A 42 8.23 11.44 -19.90
CA THR A 42 7.16 11.34 -18.90
C THR A 42 6.66 12.72 -18.50
N SER A 43 5.33 12.91 -18.47
CA SER A 43 4.72 14.18 -18.05
C SER A 43 5.07 14.55 -16.60
N TRP A 44 5.35 15.83 -16.35
CA TRP A 44 5.60 16.36 -15.01
C TRP A 44 4.44 16.14 -14.04
N GLU A 45 3.20 16.02 -14.54
CA GLU A 45 2.01 15.73 -13.74
C GLU A 45 2.09 14.35 -13.08
N ILE A 46 2.67 13.37 -13.77
CA ILE A 46 2.92 12.02 -13.21
C ILE A 46 3.87 12.13 -12.03
N ALA A 47 4.91 12.96 -12.10
CA ALA A 47 5.82 13.18 -10.98
C ALA A 47 5.11 13.82 -9.77
N ARG A 48 4.25 14.82 -10.02
CA ARG A 48 3.48 15.48 -8.97
C ARG A 48 2.52 14.51 -8.28
N HIS A 49 1.72 13.78 -9.04
CA HIS A 49 0.79 12.79 -8.50
C HIS A 49 1.53 11.66 -7.79
N GLY A 50 2.63 11.18 -8.37
CA GLY A 50 3.50 10.15 -7.80
C GLY A 50 4.00 10.50 -6.42
N ARG A 51 4.52 11.73 -6.22
CA ARG A 51 4.97 12.19 -4.90
C ARG A 51 3.84 12.24 -3.87
N VAL A 52 2.64 12.64 -4.27
CA VAL A 52 1.48 12.68 -3.36
C VAL A 52 1.10 11.26 -2.90
N VAL A 53 0.99 10.32 -3.83
CA VAL A 53 0.61 8.93 -3.53
C VAL A 53 1.71 8.22 -2.72
N ALA A 54 2.98 8.43 -3.07
CA ALA A 54 4.11 7.93 -2.29
C ALA A 54 4.08 8.45 -0.83
N GLY A 55 3.84 9.75 -0.64
CA GLY A 55 3.70 10.33 0.70
C GLY A 55 2.53 9.76 1.50
N GLN A 56 1.42 9.41 0.84
CA GLN A 56 0.28 8.74 1.47
C GLN A 56 0.65 7.32 1.92
N TYR A 57 1.26 6.49 1.05
CA TYR A 57 1.75 5.17 1.46
C TYR A 57 2.77 5.24 2.59
N GLY A 58 3.67 6.22 2.56
CA GLY A 58 4.62 6.46 3.64
C GLY A 58 3.92 6.68 4.99
N ARG A 59 2.94 7.59 5.04
CA ARG A 59 2.15 7.85 6.27
C ARG A 59 1.39 6.62 6.75
N LEU A 60 0.73 5.90 5.84
CA LEU A 60 0.01 4.66 6.18
C LEU A 60 0.95 3.59 6.72
N SER A 61 2.16 3.47 6.15
CA SER A 61 3.16 2.50 6.62
C SER A 61 3.67 2.81 8.03
N SER A 62 3.85 4.09 8.36
CA SER A 62 4.20 4.52 9.72
C SER A 62 3.06 4.26 10.68
N TRP A 63 1.83 4.62 10.31
CA TRP A 63 0.66 4.37 11.14
C TRP A 63 0.48 2.87 11.43
N ALA A 64 0.56 2.00 10.42
CA ALA A 64 0.48 0.55 10.63
C ALA A 64 1.60 0.02 11.54
N ALA A 65 2.80 0.61 11.47
CA ALA A 65 3.93 0.21 12.33
C ALA A 65 3.73 0.63 13.80
N ASP A 66 3.00 1.72 14.03
CA ASP A 66 2.70 2.22 15.38
C ASP A 66 1.54 1.45 16.06
N LEU A 67 0.78 0.64 15.29
CA LEU A 67 -0.27 -0.22 15.85
C LEU A 67 0.36 -1.37 16.66
N VAL A 68 0.38 -1.24 17.97
CA VAL A 68 0.86 -2.28 18.90
C VAL A 68 -0.04 -3.51 18.82
N TRP A 69 0.56 -4.66 18.49
CA TRP A 69 -0.16 -5.91 18.32
C TRP A 69 0.42 -7.00 19.22
N PRO A 70 -0.21 -7.28 20.38
CA PRO A 70 0.35 -8.18 21.39
C PRO A 70 0.06 -9.68 21.10
N THR A 71 -0.30 -10.04 19.87
CA THR A 71 -0.79 -11.39 19.54
C THR A 71 -0.15 -11.91 18.25
N ASP A 72 0.26 -13.17 18.26
CA ASP A 72 0.85 -13.84 17.09
C ASP A 72 -0.19 -14.25 16.03
N ARG A 73 -1.48 -13.90 16.23
CA ARG A 73 -2.56 -14.28 15.31
C ARG A 73 -2.48 -13.49 13.99
N PRO A 74 -2.55 -14.17 12.84
CA PRO A 74 -2.47 -13.53 11.53
C PRO A 74 -3.75 -12.75 11.14
N PRO A 75 -3.64 -11.80 10.18
CA PRO A 75 -2.38 -11.35 9.57
C PRO A 75 -1.62 -10.42 10.52
N PRO A 76 -0.30 -10.62 10.72
CA PRO A 76 0.48 -9.72 11.57
C PRO A 76 0.54 -8.34 10.90
N PRO A 77 0.38 -7.23 11.65
CA PRO A 77 0.50 -5.87 11.11
C PRO A 77 1.80 -5.63 10.36
N GLN A 78 2.87 -6.35 10.73
CA GLN A 78 4.14 -6.32 10.02
C GLN A 78 4.00 -6.65 8.53
N ARG A 79 3.15 -7.62 8.15
CA ARG A 79 2.96 -7.96 6.73
C ARG A 79 2.30 -6.81 5.96
N ILE A 80 1.35 -6.12 6.58
CA ILE A 80 0.74 -4.91 6.00
C ILE A 80 1.80 -3.82 5.82
N VAL A 81 2.64 -3.58 6.84
CA VAL A 81 3.76 -2.62 6.74
C VAL A 81 4.69 -2.95 5.58
N GLU A 82 5.05 -4.23 5.40
CA GLU A 82 5.89 -4.69 4.28
C GLU A 82 5.24 -4.40 2.92
N LEU A 83 3.95 -4.69 2.76
CA LEU A 83 3.21 -4.43 1.52
C LEU A 83 3.13 -2.92 1.21
N LEU A 84 2.88 -2.09 2.22
CA LEU A 84 2.86 -0.63 2.05
C LEU A 84 4.23 -0.07 1.67
N ARG A 85 5.30 -0.57 2.28
CA ARG A 85 6.69 -0.22 1.93
C ARG A 85 7.05 -0.69 0.53
N TYR A 86 6.57 -1.86 0.12
CA TYR A 86 6.73 -2.34 -1.26
C TYR A 86 6.08 -1.39 -2.26
N HIS A 87 4.81 -1.00 -2.05
CA HIS A 87 4.12 -0.05 -2.95
C HIS A 87 4.84 1.31 -3.02
N LEU A 88 5.30 1.83 -1.88
CA LEU A 88 6.14 3.02 -1.83
C LEU A 88 7.44 2.86 -2.63
N GLY A 89 8.14 1.74 -2.47
CA GLY A 89 9.39 1.46 -3.18
C GLY A 89 9.20 1.32 -4.69
N MET A 90 8.07 0.76 -5.13
CA MET A 90 7.70 0.68 -6.55
C MET A 90 7.45 2.06 -7.15
N LEU A 91 6.72 2.92 -6.44
CA LEU A 91 6.49 4.31 -6.88
C LEU A 91 7.81 5.11 -6.94
N ASP A 92 8.64 5.02 -5.90
CA ASP A 92 9.93 5.70 -5.85
C ASP A 92 10.85 5.23 -6.99
N SER A 93 10.89 3.93 -7.25
CA SER A 93 11.66 3.35 -8.36
C SER A 93 11.14 3.85 -9.71
N ALA A 94 9.83 3.83 -9.94
CA ALA A 94 9.23 4.30 -11.18
C ALA A 94 9.55 5.77 -11.44
N LEU A 95 9.40 6.63 -10.42
CA LEU A 95 9.66 8.05 -10.52
C LEU A 95 11.15 8.35 -10.77
N LYS A 96 12.06 7.67 -10.08
CA LYS A 96 13.50 7.84 -10.29
C LYS A 96 13.96 7.40 -11.67
N LEU A 97 13.34 6.35 -12.22
CA LEU A 97 13.62 5.87 -13.57
C LEU A 97 13.04 6.79 -14.63
N ALA A 98 11.87 7.39 -14.41
CA ALA A 98 11.23 8.33 -15.32
C ALA A 98 11.88 9.73 -15.34
N PHE A 99 12.47 10.14 -14.21
CA PHE A 99 13.15 11.43 -14.07
C PHE A 99 14.61 11.25 -13.61
N PRO A 100 15.46 10.57 -14.39
CA PRO A 100 16.81 10.26 -13.98
C PRO A 100 17.72 11.48 -14.15
N GLN A 101 18.72 11.62 -13.27
CA GLN A 101 19.78 12.62 -13.44
C GLN A 101 20.66 12.32 -14.67
N TYR A 102 20.84 11.03 -15.00
CA TYR A 102 21.62 10.57 -16.15
C TYR A 102 20.83 9.50 -16.92
N ARG A 103 20.71 9.65 -18.23
CA ARG A 103 20.03 8.68 -19.11
C ARG A 103 21.02 7.61 -19.60
N SER A 104 20.58 6.36 -19.62
CA SER A 104 21.29 5.24 -20.26
C SER A 104 20.29 4.18 -20.73
N ASP A 105 20.66 3.43 -21.76
CA ASP A 105 19.80 2.37 -22.34
C ASP A 105 19.37 1.33 -21.29
N ARG A 106 20.26 1.03 -20.33
CA ARG A 106 19.95 0.12 -19.22
C ARG A 106 18.84 0.66 -18.32
N LEU A 107 18.88 1.94 -17.97
CA LEU A 107 17.86 2.56 -17.13
C LEU A 107 16.54 2.70 -17.88
N GLU A 108 16.61 3.01 -19.17
CA GLU A 108 15.43 3.09 -20.03
C GLU A 108 14.76 1.72 -20.19
N HIS A 109 15.53 0.66 -20.44
CA HIS A 109 14.99 -0.69 -20.51
C HIS A 109 14.32 -1.11 -19.19
N ARG A 110 14.92 -0.74 -18.05
CA ARG A 110 14.32 -1.00 -16.73
C ARG A 110 13.03 -0.19 -16.50
N ARG A 111 12.98 1.05 -16.96
CA ARG A 111 11.78 1.90 -16.88
C ARG A 111 10.63 1.29 -17.68
N LEU A 112 10.91 0.90 -18.93
CA LEU A 112 9.92 0.32 -19.85
C LEU A 112 9.45 -1.08 -19.43
N SER A 113 10.21 -1.80 -18.59
CA SER A 113 9.81 -3.11 -18.09
C SER A 113 8.93 -3.06 -16.83
N MET A 114 8.63 -1.87 -16.31
CA MET A 114 7.74 -1.74 -15.15
C MET A 114 6.29 -1.98 -15.54
N THR A 115 5.60 -2.83 -14.79
CA THR A 115 4.25 -3.32 -15.11
C THR A 115 3.19 -3.00 -14.06
N GLY A 116 3.54 -2.24 -13.01
CA GLY A 116 2.62 -1.88 -11.94
C GLY A 116 2.99 -2.44 -10.57
N LEU A 117 2.00 -2.52 -9.67
CA LEU A 117 2.17 -3.04 -8.31
C LEU A 117 2.12 -4.57 -8.20
N GLY A 118 1.56 -5.27 -9.19
CA GLY A 118 1.61 -6.72 -9.29
C GLY A 118 0.92 -7.50 -8.16
N ALA A 119 1.42 -8.70 -7.86
CA ALA A 119 0.85 -9.62 -6.88
C ALA A 119 0.71 -9.05 -5.44
N PRO A 120 1.67 -8.24 -4.91
CA PRO A 120 1.53 -7.61 -3.60
C PRO A 120 0.28 -6.71 -3.45
N ALA A 121 -0.16 -6.04 -4.52
CA ALA A 121 -1.40 -5.27 -4.47
C ALA A 121 -2.63 -6.14 -4.29
N ARG A 122 -2.66 -7.31 -4.95
CA ARG A 122 -3.73 -8.31 -4.77
C ARG A 122 -3.73 -8.84 -3.34
N GLU A 123 -2.57 -9.19 -2.81
CA GLU A 123 -2.42 -9.66 -1.42
C GLU A 123 -3.00 -8.67 -0.41
N LEU A 124 -2.79 -7.35 -0.60
CA LEU A 124 -3.35 -6.33 0.28
C LEU A 124 -4.90 -6.30 0.24
N ARG A 125 -5.51 -6.53 -0.92
CA ARG A 125 -6.99 -6.64 -1.08
C ARG A 125 -7.52 -7.92 -0.42
N ASP A 126 -6.78 -9.00 -0.50
CA ASP A 126 -7.13 -10.25 0.17
C ASP A 126 -7.10 -10.07 1.70
N ILE A 127 -6.10 -9.34 2.21
CA ILE A 127 -6.01 -8.94 3.63
C ILE A 127 -7.19 -8.06 4.04
N GLU A 128 -7.59 -7.07 3.23
CA GLU A 128 -8.77 -6.23 3.47
C GLU A 128 -10.03 -7.09 3.67
N THR A 129 -10.23 -8.06 2.78
CA THR A 129 -11.37 -8.97 2.80
C THR A 129 -11.35 -9.87 4.05
N ALA A 130 -10.17 -10.39 4.41
CA ALA A 130 -9.98 -11.21 5.60
C ALA A 130 -10.25 -10.42 6.89
N LEU A 131 -9.78 -9.17 6.98
CA LEU A 131 -10.03 -8.29 8.12
C LEU A 131 -11.52 -7.99 8.29
N ARG A 132 -12.22 -7.62 7.20
CA ARG A 132 -13.67 -7.40 7.22
C ARG A 132 -14.43 -8.62 7.72
N THR A 133 -14.08 -9.80 7.20
CA THR A 133 -14.71 -11.08 7.59
C THR A 133 -14.50 -11.35 9.08
N ARG A 134 -13.28 -11.12 9.58
CA ARG A 134 -12.95 -11.32 11.00
C ARG A 134 -13.70 -10.35 11.91
N ILE A 135 -13.75 -9.07 11.54
CA ILE A 135 -14.49 -8.06 12.29
C ILE A 135 -15.97 -8.44 12.38
N ALA A 136 -16.59 -8.78 11.25
CA ALA A 136 -17.99 -9.19 11.22
C ALA A 136 -18.29 -10.42 12.10
N ALA A 137 -17.36 -11.37 12.22
CA ALA A 137 -17.50 -12.52 13.10
C ALA A 137 -17.38 -12.18 14.60
N LEU A 138 -16.75 -11.05 14.94
CA LEU A 138 -16.54 -10.59 16.31
C LEU A 138 -17.59 -9.55 16.75
N THR A 139 -18.27 -8.89 15.81
CA THR A 139 -19.35 -7.94 16.12
C THR A 139 -20.61 -8.71 16.54
N PRO A 140 -21.13 -8.55 17.77
CA PRO A 140 -22.38 -9.18 18.17
C PRO A 140 -23.54 -8.62 17.35
N THR A 141 -24.37 -9.51 16.78
CA THR A 141 -25.61 -9.09 16.12
C THR A 141 -26.54 -8.47 17.17
N PRO A 142 -27.05 -7.24 16.98
CA PRO A 142 -28.05 -6.70 17.89
C PRO A 142 -29.30 -7.57 17.81
N THR A 143 -29.65 -8.19 18.94
CA THR A 143 -30.93 -8.88 19.15
C THR A 143 -32.09 -7.91 19.13
#